data_AF-A0A2L2XPJ9-F1
#
_entry.id   AF-A0A2L2XPJ9-F1
#
_cell.length_a   1.000
_cell.length_b   1.000
_cell.length_c   1.000
_cell.angle_alpha   90.00
_cell.angle_beta   90.00
_cell.angle_gamma   90.00
#
_symmetry.space_group_name_H-M   'P 1'
#
loop_
_entity.id
_entity.type
_entity.pdbx_description
1 polymer ?
#
loop_
_entity_poly.entity_id
_entity_poly.type
_entity_poly.pdbx_seq_one_letter_code
_entity_poly.pdbx_strand_id
1 'polypeptide(L)' 'MRITVGFVLKLLASQLSIQEVLEAYPELEEEDIRQALNYAAWAVSDYIVSFTSA' A
#
# COMPACT_ATOMS: atom_id res chain seq x y z
N MET A 1 -8.02 11.19 -9.28
CA MET A 1 -8.68 9.86 -9.18
C MET A 1 -8.68 9.41 -7.72
N ARG A 2 -9.52 8.43 -7.32
CA ARG A 2 -9.53 7.86 -5.95
C ARG A 2 -9.20 6.37 -6.01
N ILE A 3 -7.94 6.05 -6.19
CA ILE A 3 -7.42 4.70 -5.94
C ILE A 3 -6.99 4.64 -4.48
N THR A 4 -7.50 3.65 -3.75
CA THR A 4 -7.19 3.50 -2.32
C THR A 4 -6.08 2.49 -2.12
N VAL A 5 -5.35 2.63 -1.01
CA VAL A 5 -4.31 1.66 -0.63
C VAL A 5 -4.88 0.23 -0.59
N GLY A 6 -6.05 0.05 0.04
CA GLY A 6 -6.70 -1.27 0.10
C GLY A 6 -7.02 -1.87 -1.27
N PHE A 7 -7.32 -1.04 -2.27
CA PHE A 7 -7.54 -1.50 -3.63
C PHE A 7 -6.25 -2.02 -4.28
N VAL A 8 -5.15 -1.26 -4.17
CA VAL A 8 -3.83 -1.68 -4.67
C VAL A 8 -3.41 -3.01 -4.04
N LEU A 9 -3.55 -3.14 -2.72
CA LEU A 9 -3.24 -4.39 -2.01
C LEU A 9 -4.08 -5.57 -2.49
N LYS A 10 -5.36 -5.36 -2.81
CA LYS A 10 -6.23 -6.42 -3.34
C LYS A 10 -5.77 -6.92 -4.70
N LEU A 11 -5.31 -6.03 -5.58
CA LEU A 11 -4.79 -6.41 -6.90
C LEU A 11 -3.52 -7.25 -6.76
N LEU A 12 -2.57 -6.78 -5.94
CA LEU A 12 -1.33 -7.51 -5.67
C LEU A 12 -1.59 -8.87 -5.00
N ALA A 13 -2.53 -8.93 -4.04
CA ALA A 13 -2.95 -10.17 -3.39
C ALA A 13 -3.66 -11.14 -4.35
N SER A 14 -4.22 -10.63 -5.46
CA SER A 14 -4.82 -11.45 -6.53
C SER A 14 -3.78 -11.95 -7.54
N GLN A 15 -2.49 -11.90 -7.19
CA GLN A 15 -1.35 -12.39 -7.98
C GLN A 15 -1.04 -11.55 -9.24
N LEU A 16 -1.60 -10.35 -9.38
CA LEU A 16 -1.20 -9.43 -10.45
C LEU A 16 0.20 -8.89 -10.15
N SER A 17 1.05 -8.87 -11.17
CA SER A 17 2.32 -8.17 -11.14
C SER A 17 2.12 -6.65 -11.13
N ILE A 18 3.14 -5.92 -10.68
CA ILE A 18 3.13 -4.45 -10.70
C ILE A 18 2.90 -3.93 -12.13
N GLN A 19 3.51 -4.58 -13.13
CA GLN A 19 3.34 -4.19 -14.53
C GLN A 19 1.89 -4.33 -15.00
N GLU A 20 1.24 -5.47 -14.71
CA GLU A 20 -0.17 -5.68 -15.06
C GLU A 20 -1.11 -4.68 -14.36
N VAL A 21 -0.79 -4.29 -13.12
CA VAL A 21 -1.54 -3.25 -12.39
C VAL A 21 -1.40 -1.89 -13.08
N LEU A 22 -0.19 -1.51 -13.49
CA LEU A 22 0.06 -0.24 -14.18
C LEU A 22 -0.56 -0.21 -15.59
N GLU A 23 -0.60 -1.34 -16.29
CA GLU A 23 -1.29 -1.47 -17.58
C GLU A 23 -2.82 -1.34 -17.43
N ALA A 24 -3.39 -1.93 -16.38
CA ALA A 24 -4.82 -1.87 -16.09
C ALA A 24 -5.28 -0.49 -15.58
N TYR A 25 -4.38 0.24 -14.90
CA TYR A 25 -4.63 1.55 -14.31
C TYR A 25 -3.50 2.52 -14.70
N PRO A 26 -3.52 3.08 -15.93
CA PRO A 26 -2.46 3.96 -16.45
C PRO A 26 -2.26 5.26 -15.66
N GLU A 27 -3.22 5.61 -14.81
CA GLU A 27 -3.13 6.71 -13.86
C GLU A 27 -2.27 6.44 -12.62
N LEU A 28 -1.93 5.17 -12.35
CA LEU A 28 -1.03 4.80 -11.27
C LEU A 28 0.41 4.90 -11.75
N GLU A 29 1.26 5.43 -10.89
CA GLU A 29 2.71 5.33 -11.05
C GLU A 29 3.25 4.20 -10.17
N GLU A 30 4.41 3.66 -10.54
CA GLU A 30 5.10 2.64 -9.72
C GLU A 30 5.35 3.14 -8.28
N GLU A 31 5.61 4.45 -8.14
CA GLU A 31 5.82 5.09 -6.85
C GLU A 31 4.55 5.08 -5.98
N ASP A 32 3.35 5.17 -6.57
CA ASP A 32 2.09 5.08 -5.82
C ASP A 32 1.91 3.68 -5.21
N ILE A 33 2.28 2.64 -5.96
CA ILE A 33 2.25 1.26 -5.48
C ILE A 33 3.25 1.07 -4.34
N ARG A 34 4.46 1.61 -4.49
CA ARG A 34 5.49 1.58 -3.43
C ARG A 34 5.02 2.31 -2.17
N GLN A 35 4.41 3.48 -2.30
CA GLN A 35 3.85 4.22 -1.17
C GLN A 35 2.71 3.46 -0.50
N ALA A 36 1.82 2.83 -1.27
CA ALA A 36 0.75 1.99 -0.74
C ALA A 36 1.29 0.82 0.08
N LEU A 37 2.34 0.15 -0.40
CA LEU A 37 3.01 -0.94 0.32
C LEU A 37 3.70 -0.45 1.60
N ASN A 38 4.43 0.67 1.55
CA ASN A 38 5.06 1.26 2.74
C ASN A 38 4.02 1.66 3.79
N TYR A 39 2.93 2.29 3.36
CA TYR A 39 1.83 2.63 4.26
C TYR A 39 1.21 1.38 4.87
N ALA A 40 0.95 0.35 4.08
CA ALA A 40 0.39 -0.90 4.57
C ALA A 40 1.31 -1.55 5.60
N ALA A 41 2.62 -1.63 5.32
CA ALA A 41 3.61 -2.14 6.24
C ALA A 41 3.64 -1.36 7.56
N TRP A 42 3.64 -0.02 7.50
CA TRP A 42 3.56 0.83 8.69
C TRP A 42 2.25 0.61 9.47
N ALA A 43 1.11 0.56 8.78
CA ALA A 43 -0.21 0.46 9.39
C ALA A 43 -0.45 -0.87 10.12
N VAL A 44 0.18 -1.95 9.66
CA VAL A 44 0.10 -3.28 10.31
C VAL A 44 1.29 -3.56 11.24
N SER A 45 2.25 -2.65 11.32
CA SER A 45 3.37 -2.79 12.25
C SER A 45 2.88 -2.58 13.68
N ASP A 46 3.11 -3.55 14.55
CA ASP A 46 2.89 -3.41 15.99
C ASP A 46 3.85 -2.36 16.54
N TYR A 47 3.33 -1.25 17.07
CA TYR A 47 4.12 -0.25 17.76
C TYR A 47 3.77 -0.26 19.24
N ILE A 48 4.76 -0.60 20.08
CA ILE A 48 4.63 -0.48 21.53
C ILE A 48 4.77 0.99 21.89
N VAL A 49 3.65 1.65 22.22
CA VAL A 49 3.68 2.99 22.82
C VAL A 49 4.03 2.84 24.30
N SER A 50 5.31 3.04 24.62
CA SER A 50 5.74 3.17 26.02
C SER A 50 5.34 4.54 26.54
N PHE A 51 4.33 4.58 27.41
CA PHE A 51 4.03 5.78 28.19
C PHE A 51 4.94 5.81 29.41
N THR A 52 5.88 6.74 29.45
CA THR A 52 6.61 7.08 30.69
C THR A 52 5.74 8.06 31.47
N SER A 53 5.20 7.61 32.60
CA SER A 53 4.59 8.48 33.60
C SER A 53 5.67 9.36 34.24
N ALA A 54 5.44 10.67 34.28
CA ALA A 54 6.28 11.65 34.97
C ALA A 54 6.09 11.59 36.49
#